data_AF-A0A5Q0SG69-F1
#
_entry.id   AF-A0A5Q0SG69-F1
#
_cell.length_a   1.000
_cell.length_b   1.000
_cell.length_c   1.000
_cell.angle_alpha   90.00
_cell.angle_beta   90.00
_cell.angle_gamma   90.00
#
_symmetry.space_group_name_H-M   'P 1'
#
loop_
_entity.id
_entity.type
_entity.pdbx_description
1 polymer ?
#
loop_
_entity_poly.entity_id
_entity_poly.type
_entity_poly.pdbx_seq_one_letter_code
_entity_poly.pdbx_strand_id
1 'polypeptide(L)'
;MIGTVRDRTLEALLKYGDKAKYILKAIIEITEENENRELGDFSYKQLVEKLGELGVNYDPRMILRALEKDFGIIETTYKSANQHWWKFIDIEQTKLALIGEIENNEEDPEISLIMIQYNSLNPKEIEKKLLFLLKKPKLLDFDKKNFMKFSFEILPLIVKLYYKASQHEETFEIAEKLKKIINLAKRISSRISNEKGDNKGLHKEEISEREDYDVNSIRLSDSKDNI
;
A
#
# COMPACT_ATOMS: atom_id res chain seq x y z
N MET A 1 42.62 17.08 -2.38
CA MET A 1 41.99 15.90 -3.01
C MET A 1 41.14 16.45 -4.15
N ILE A 2 41.47 16.18 -5.42
CA ILE A 2 40.60 16.60 -6.55
C ILE A 2 39.89 15.36 -7.05
N GLY A 3 38.90 14.91 -6.28
CA GLY A 3 37.89 13.97 -6.75
C GLY A 3 36.82 14.71 -7.57
N THR A 4 36.04 13.99 -8.35
CA THR A 4 34.91 14.57 -9.09
C THR A 4 33.89 15.19 -8.12
N VAL A 5 32.95 16.01 -8.61
CA VAL A 5 31.84 16.52 -7.76
C VAL A 5 31.08 15.34 -7.15
N ARG A 6 30.90 14.25 -7.91
CA ARG A 6 30.27 13.02 -7.44
C ARG A 6 30.99 12.43 -6.22
N ASP A 7 32.32 12.25 -6.30
CA ASP A 7 33.10 11.67 -5.20
C ASP A 7 33.02 12.52 -3.92
N ARG A 8 33.09 13.85 -4.10
CA ARG A 8 32.99 14.81 -2.99
C ARG A 8 31.59 14.82 -2.38
N THR A 9 30.55 14.64 -3.19
CA THR A 9 29.17 14.46 -2.71
C THR A 9 29.02 13.16 -1.93
N LEU A 10 29.58 12.05 -2.39
CA LEU A 10 29.57 10.79 -1.65
C LEU A 10 30.30 10.93 -0.30
N GLU A 11 31.46 11.59 -0.28
CA GLU A 11 32.20 11.84 0.97
C GLU A 11 31.39 12.70 1.96
N ALA A 12 30.67 13.72 1.47
CA ALA A 12 29.78 14.53 2.30
C ALA A 12 28.61 13.71 2.85
N LEU A 13 28.01 12.84 2.03
CA LEU A 13 26.92 11.95 2.43
C LEU A 13 27.40 10.94 3.49
N LEU A 14 28.58 10.34 3.32
CA LEU A 14 29.17 9.44 4.32
C LEU A 14 29.45 10.14 5.65
N LYS A 15 29.94 11.39 5.61
CA LYS A 15 30.31 12.15 6.81
C LYS A 15 29.11 12.65 7.61
N TYR A 16 28.05 13.11 6.93
CA TYR A 16 26.89 13.74 7.58
C TYR A 16 25.62 12.90 7.53
N GLY A 17 25.67 11.73 6.88
CA GLY A 17 24.59 10.76 6.77
C GLY A 17 23.30 11.34 6.22
N ASP A 18 22.19 10.91 6.83
CA ASP A 18 20.83 11.32 6.47
C ASP A 18 20.66 12.85 6.42
N LYS A 19 21.36 13.59 7.28
CA LYS A 19 21.21 15.04 7.33
C LYS A 19 21.66 15.72 6.03
N ALA A 20 22.77 15.26 5.45
CA ALA A 20 23.22 15.75 4.15
C ALA A 20 22.32 15.24 3.02
N LYS A 21 21.85 14.00 3.11
CA LYS A 21 20.91 13.40 2.13
C LYS A 21 19.64 14.22 1.98
N TYR A 22 18.95 14.51 3.10
CA TYR A 22 17.72 15.30 3.08
C TYR A 22 17.95 16.75 2.64
N ILE A 23 19.06 17.37 3.05
CA ILE A 23 19.41 18.72 2.58
C ILE A 23 19.64 18.73 1.07
N LEU A 24 20.50 17.84 0.55
CA LEU A 24 20.80 17.80 -0.88
C LEU A 24 19.56 17.47 -1.71
N LYS A 25 18.71 16.56 -1.23
CA LYS A 25 17.41 16.27 -1.86
C LYS A 25 16.53 17.50 -1.93
N ALA A 26 16.33 18.20 -0.80
CA ALA A 26 15.51 19.41 -0.76
C ALA A 26 16.05 20.52 -1.67
N ILE A 27 17.38 20.71 -1.69
CA ILE A 27 18.02 21.68 -2.57
C ILE A 27 17.79 21.34 -4.05
N ILE A 28 17.93 20.07 -4.44
CA ILE A 28 17.72 19.63 -5.82
C ILE A 28 16.27 19.88 -6.23
N GLU A 29 15.30 19.51 -5.39
CA GLU A 29 13.87 19.75 -5.66
C GLU A 29 13.58 21.25 -5.85
N ILE A 30 14.10 22.12 -4.97
CA ILE A 30 13.97 23.58 -5.12
C ILE A 30 14.56 24.03 -6.45
N THR A 31 15.74 23.51 -6.81
CA THR A 31 16.42 23.91 -8.04
C THR A 31 15.63 23.52 -9.29
N GLU A 32 15.00 22.34 -9.28
CA GLU A 32 14.16 21.86 -10.39
C GLU A 32 12.83 22.61 -10.49
N GLU A 33 12.23 22.95 -9.37
CA GLU A 33 10.99 23.74 -9.28
C GLU A 33 11.22 25.24 -9.61
N ASN A 34 12.45 25.73 -9.46
CA ASN A 34 12.76 27.15 -9.63
C ASN A 34 12.99 27.51 -11.10
N GLU A 35 11.99 28.16 -11.70
CA GLU A 35 12.03 28.70 -13.07
C GLU A 35 12.92 29.95 -13.19
N ASN A 36 13.16 30.68 -12.09
CA ASN A 36 13.96 31.90 -12.10
C ASN A 36 15.28 31.72 -11.31
N ARG A 37 16.36 31.45 -12.04
CA ARG A 37 17.70 31.17 -11.51
C ARG A 37 18.67 32.34 -11.58
N GLU A 38 18.19 33.57 -11.80
CA GLU A 38 19.05 34.75 -11.98
C GLU A 38 20.03 34.99 -10.81
N LEU A 39 19.61 34.70 -9.58
CA LEU A 39 20.44 34.89 -8.38
C LEU A 39 21.17 33.63 -7.91
N GLY A 40 20.80 32.46 -8.43
CA GLY A 40 21.30 31.15 -8.01
C GLY A 40 20.25 30.05 -8.16
N ASP A 41 20.63 28.82 -7.88
CA ASP A 41 19.75 27.66 -7.93
C ASP A 41 18.76 27.64 -6.75
N PHE A 42 19.22 28.01 -5.56
CA PHE A 42 18.39 28.04 -4.34
C PHE A 42 18.86 29.10 -3.34
N SER A 43 17.93 29.52 -2.48
CA SER A 43 18.19 30.42 -1.35
C SER A 43 18.03 29.73 0.01
N TYR A 44 18.64 30.32 1.05
CA TYR A 44 18.53 29.80 2.42
C TYR A 44 17.07 29.72 2.89
N LYS A 45 16.27 30.74 2.53
CA LYS A 45 14.86 30.82 2.91
C LYS A 45 14.05 29.67 2.30
N GLN A 46 14.22 29.44 0.99
CA GLN A 46 13.56 28.33 0.28
C GLN A 46 13.95 26.98 0.88
N LEU A 47 15.23 26.79 1.23
CA LEU A 47 15.68 25.54 1.85
C LEU A 47 15.01 25.30 3.20
N VAL A 48 14.94 26.31 4.07
CA VAL A 48 14.29 26.17 5.38
C VAL A 48 12.80 25.87 5.24
N GLU A 49 12.11 26.52 4.28
CA GLU A 49 10.70 26.26 3.98
C GLU A 49 10.50 24.81 3.50
N LYS A 50 11.29 24.34 2.53
CA LYS A 50 11.20 22.96 2.00
C LYS A 50 11.54 21.90 3.05
N LEU A 51 12.55 22.13 3.89
CA LEU A 51 12.87 21.23 5.00
C LEU A 51 11.72 21.15 6.02
N GLY A 52 11.05 22.29 6.28
CA GLY A 52 9.86 22.33 7.12
C GLY A 52 8.69 21.51 6.55
N GLU A 53 8.44 21.58 5.24
CA GLU A 53 7.44 20.77 4.54
C GLU A 53 7.74 19.26 4.65
N LEU A 54 9.02 18.89 4.61
CA LEU A 54 9.49 17.50 4.76
C LEU A 54 9.51 17.02 6.22
N GLY A 55 9.11 17.84 7.19
CA GLY A 55 9.13 17.51 8.62
C GLY A 55 10.53 17.44 9.24
N VAL A 56 11.52 18.06 8.58
CA VAL A 56 12.93 18.05 8.97
C VAL A 56 13.26 19.26 9.84
N ASN A 57 13.62 19.01 11.10
CA ASN A 57 13.73 20.06 12.14
C ASN A 57 15.16 20.48 12.51
N TYR A 58 16.20 20.08 11.76
CA TYR A 58 17.59 20.47 12.08
C TYR A 58 18.08 21.66 11.24
N ASP A 59 19.01 22.44 11.81
CA ASP A 59 19.60 23.64 11.19
C ASP A 59 20.55 23.27 10.02
N PRO A 60 20.28 23.72 8.77
CA PRO A 60 21.09 23.38 7.62
C PRO A 60 22.42 24.15 7.53
N ARG A 61 22.65 25.19 8.35
CA ARG A 61 23.81 26.10 8.22
C ARG A 61 25.16 25.38 8.24
N MET A 62 25.33 24.44 9.16
CA MET A 62 26.60 23.72 9.31
C MET A 62 26.89 22.87 8.08
N ILE A 63 25.86 22.20 7.55
CA ILE A 63 26.00 21.33 6.38
C ILE A 63 26.19 22.16 5.13
N LEU A 64 25.43 23.24 4.92
CA LEU A 64 25.66 24.17 3.80
C LEU A 64 27.08 24.71 3.78
N ARG A 65 27.61 25.13 4.94
CA ARG A 65 29.00 25.58 5.06
C ARG A 65 29.98 24.49 4.64
N ALA A 66 29.76 23.25 5.08
CA ALA A 66 30.62 22.12 4.72
C ALA A 66 30.53 21.80 3.22
N LEU A 67 29.32 21.70 2.66
CA LEU A 67 29.08 21.46 1.23
C LEU A 67 29.79 22.50 0.35
N GLU A 68 29.84 23.76 0.79
CA GLU A 68 30.56 24.83 0.08
C GLU A 68 32.08 24.79 0.30
N LYS A 69 32.54 24.81 1.56
CA LYS A 69 33.96 25.05 1.90
C LYS A 69 34.82 23.79 1.92
N ASP A 70 34.25 22.69 2.39
CA ASP A 70 35.00 21.46 2.61
C ASP A 70 34.89 20.55 1.38
N PHE A 71 33.69 20.46 0.78
CA PHE A 71 33.41 19.55 -0.33
C PHE A 71 33.33 20.25 -1.70
N GLY A 72 33.06 21.56 -1.73
CA GLY A 72 32.92 22.31 -2.99
C GLY A 72 31.90 21.69 -3.93
N ILE A 73 30.72 21.36 -3.40
CA ILE A 73 29.56 20.83 -4.14
C ILE A 73 28.67 21.97 -4.62
N ILE A 74 28.56 23.00 -3.79
CA ILE A 74 27.82 24.24 -4.05
C ILE A 74 28.76 25.44 -3.91
N GLU A 75 28.41 26.56 -4.53
CA GLU A 75 29.10 27.82 -4.36
C GLU A 75 28.13 28.99 -4.17
N THR A 76 28.50 29.95 -3.31
CA THR A 76 27.72 31.17 -3.13
C THR A 76 27.72 32.00 -4.41
N THR A 77 26.54 32.32 -4.92
CA THR A 77 26.36 33.19 -6.10
C THR A 77 26.05 34.63 -5.71
N TYR A 78 25.25 34.81 -4.67
CA TYR A 78 24.86 36.13 -4.18
C TYR A 78 24.69 36.11 -2.66
N LYS A 79 25.22 37.14 -2.00
CA LYS A 79 25.10 37.33 -0.56
C LYS A 79 24.88 38.79 -0.23
N SER A 80 23.78 39.05 0.48
CA SER A 80 23.45 40.34 1.08
C SER A 80 23.20 40.18 2.58
N ALA A 81 22.81 41.27 3.25
CA ALA A 81 22.48 41.23 4.68
C ALA A 81 21.32 40.26 5.00
N ASN A 82 20.36 40.11 4.08
CA ASN A 82 19.12 39.36 4.31
C ASN A 82 18.92 38.18 3.34
N GLN A 83 19.78 38.03 2.34
CA GLN A 83 19.66 36.98 1.33
C GLN A 83 20.99 36.28 1.11
N HIS A 84 20.95 34.96 0.99
CA HIS A 84 22.09 34.16 0.62
C HIS A 84 21.61 33.10 -0.36
N TRP A 85 22.22 33.11 -1.54
CA TRP A 85 21.94 32.23 -2.66
C TRP A 85 23.17 31.42 -3.02
N TRP A 86 22.92 30.20 -3.47
CA TRP A 86 23.93 29.27 -3.94
C TRP A 86 23.53 28.69 -5.29
N LYS A 87 24.51 28.16 -6.01
CA LYS A 87 24.30 27.26 -7.13
C LYS A 87 25.15 26.00 -6.96
N PHE A 88 24.74 24.94 -7.63
CA PHE A 88 25.56 23.74 -7.76
C PHE A 88 26.74 24.00 -8.68
N ILE A 89 27.88 23.40 -8.34
CA ILE A 89 29.03 23.35 -9.25
C ILE A 89 28.75 22.36 -10.39
N ASP A 90 28.14 21.21 -10.06
CA ASP A 90 27.63 20.25 -11.02
C ASP A 90 26.43 19.50 -10.41
N ILE A 91 25.22 19.90 -10.82
CA ILE A 91 23.98 19.32 -10.30
C ILE A 91 23.80 17.87 -10.73
N GLU A 92 24.21 17.51 -11.94
CA GLU A 92 24.02 16.16 -12.48
C GLU A 92 24.92 15.15 -11.77
N GLN A 93 26.18 15.51 -11.51
CA GLN A 93 27.07 14.67 -10.70
C GLN A 93 26.60 14.54 -9.24
N THR A 94 26.00 15.60 -8.69
CA THR A 94 25.42 15.57 -7.34
C THR A 94 24.20 14.66 -7.28
N LYS A 95 23.30 14.73 -8.28
CA LYS A 95 22.16 13.83 -8.42
C LYS A 95 22.60 12.38 -8.56
N LEU A 96 23.60 12.09 -9.39
CA LEU A 96 24.13 10.74 -9.57
C LEU A 96 24.72 10.15 -8.28
N ALA A 97 25.41 10.97 -7.47
CA ALA A 97 25.88 10.54 -6.15
C ALA A 97 24.72 10.26 -5.19
N LEU A 98 23.70 11.14 -5.17
CA LEU A 98 22.55 11.00 -4.30
C LEU A 98 21.68 9.80 -4.69
N ILE A 99 21.44 9.58 -5.99
CA ILE A 99 20.75 8.39 -6.52
C ILE A 99 21.57 7.14 -6.18
N GLY A 100 22.88 7.16 -6.40
CA GLY A 100 23.76 6.05 -6.02
C GLY A 100 23.69 5.71 -4.54
N GLU A 101 23.58 6.68 -3.63
CA GLU A 101 23.38 6.46 -2.19
C GLU A 101 21.93 6.12 -1.80
N ILE A 102 20.94 6.53 -2.59
CA ILE A 102 19.54 6.09 -2.44
C ILE A 102 19.41 4.63 -2.88
N GLU A 103 20.12 4.22 -3.94
CA GLU A 103 20.17 2.85 -4.43
C GLU A 103 21.10 1.95 -3.60
N ASN A 104 22.19 2.49 -3.02
CA ASN A 104 23.12 1.78 -2.13
C ASN A 104 22.71 1.79 -0.65
N ASN A 105 21.73 2.61 -0.24
CA ASN A 105 20.91 2.25 0.91
C ASN A 105 20.01 1.11 0.41
N GLU A 106 20.52 -0.11 0.47
CA GLU A 106 19.72 -1.33 0.28
C GLU A 106 18.53 -1.26 1.24
N GLU A 107 17.41 -0.72 0.76
CA GLU A 107 16.11 -1.18 1.21
C GLU A 107 16.16 -2.69 0.93
N ASP A 108 16.12 -3.52 1.99
CA ASP A 108 16.25 -4.97 1.86
C ASP A 108 15.39 -5.39 0.65
N PRO A 109 15.95 -6.10 -0.36
CA PRO A 109 15.21 -6.47 -1.56
C PRO A 109 13.87 -7.15 -1.24
N GLU A 110 13.77 -7.81 -0.08
CA GLU A 110 12.52 -8.34 0.44
C GLU A 110 11.53 -7.25 0.89
N ILE A 111 11.97 -6.20 1.58
CA ILE A 111 11.16 -5.03 1.95
C ILE A 111 10.63 -4.33 0.68
N SER A 112 11.49 -4.07 -0.30
CA SER A 112 11.05 -3.45 -1.57
C SER A 112 10.06 -4.35 -2.32
N LEU A 113 10.30 -5.66 -2.34
CA LEU A 113 9.35 -6.62 -2.91
C LEU A 113 8.01 -6.59 -2.18
N ILE A 114 8.01 -6.51 -0.85
CA ILE A 114 6.79 -6.41 -0.04
C ILE A 114 6.01 -5.14 -0.41
N MET A 115 6.69 -4.00 -0.52
CA MET A 115 6.08 -2.72 -0.91
C MET A 115 5.44 -2.81 -2.31
N ILE A 116 6.17 -3.36 -3.29
CA ILE A 116 5.68 -3.53 -4.66
C ILE A 116 4.43 -4.43 -4.68
N GLN A 117 4.50 -5.57 -4.00
CA GLN A 117 3.39 -6.53 -3.95
C GLN A 117 2.17 -5.93 -3.24
N TYR A 118 2.38 -5.23 -2.13
CA TYR A 118 1.33 -4.55 -1.37
C TYR A 118 0.61 -3.51 -2.21
N ASN A 119 1.36 -2.63 -2.88
CA ASN A 119 0.78 -1.58 -3.72
C ASN A 119 0.05 -2.17 -4.94
N SER A 120 0.60 -3.22 -5.55
CA SER A 120 -0.01 -3.91 -6.70
C SER A 120 -1.33 -4.61 -6.36
N LEU A 121 -1.52 -5.04 -5.10
CA LEU A 121 -2.77 -5.65 -4.64
C LEU A 121 -3.93 -4.65 -4.47
N ASN A 122 -3.64 -3.34 -4.46
CA ASN A 122 -4.63 -2.28 -4.19
C ASN A 122 -5.52 -2.56 -2.94
N PRO A 123 -4.92 -2.66 -1.74
CA PRO A 123 -5.57 -3.17 -0.53
C PRO A 123 -6.72 -2.28 -0.05
N LYS A 124 -6.68 -0.97 -0.34
CA LYS A 124 -7.78 -0.04 -0.03
C LYS A 124 -9.08 -0.42 -0.75
N GLU A 125 -8.98 -0.80 -2.03
CA GLU A 125 -10.15 -1.24 -2.79
C GLU A 125 -10.67 -2.59 -2.31
N ILE A 126 -9.76 -3.52 -1.99
CA ILE A 126 -10.13 -4.83 -1.43
C ILE A 126 -10.89 -4.63 -0.11
N GLU A 127 -10.34 -3.83 0.80
CA GLU A 127 -10.97 -3.53 2.08
C GLU A 127 -12.37 -2.91 1.89
N LYS A 128 -12.49 -1.91 1.00
CA LYS A 128 -13.78 -1.27 0.67
C LYS A 128 -14.81 -2.28 0.16
N LYS A 129 -14.41 -3.19 -0.75
CA LYS A 129 -15.28 -4.25 -1.28
C LYS A 129 -15.73 -5.21 -0.18
N LEU A 130 -14.83 -5.65 0.70
CA LEU A 130 -15.16 -6.56 1.80
C LEU A 130 -16.08 -5.88 2.84
N LEU A 131 -15.81 -4.63 3.20
CA LEU A 131 -16.69 -3.85 4.08
C LEU A 131 -18.08 -3.67 3.48
N PHE A 132 -18.16 -3.43 2.16
CA PHE A 132 -19.44 -3.33 1.47
C PHE A 132 -20.24 -4.64 1.55
N LEU A 133 -19.60 -5.80 1.32
CA LEU A 133 -20.24 -7.11 1.48
C LEU A 133 -20.74 -7.33 2.91
N LEU A 134 -19.96 -6.97 3.92
CA LEU A 134 -20.38 -7.10 5.33
C LEU A 134 -21.57 -6.23 5.69
N LYS A 135 -21.72 -5.05 5.06
CA LYS A 135 -22.85 -4.14 5.30
C LYS A 135 -24.14 -4.60 4.62
N LYS A 136 -24.08 -5.49 3.61
CA LYS A 136 -25.29 -5.96 2.93
C LYS A 136 -26.19 -6.75 3.89
N PRO A 137 -27.52 -6.56 3.85
CA PRO A 137 -28.45 -7.32 4.67
C PRO A 137 -28.41 -8.82 4.33
N LYS A 138 -28.29 -9.17 3.05
CA LYS A 138 -28.16 -10.54 2.54
C LYS A 138 -27.12 -10.60 1.43
N LEU A 139 -26.34 -11.67 1.37
CA LEU A 139 -25.38 -11.89 0.29
C LEU A 139 -26.05 -12.65 -0.88
N LEU A 140 -25.99 -12.06 -2.08
CA LEU A 140 -26.51 -12.69 -3.29
C LEU A 140 -25.58 -13.81 -3.77
N ASP A 141 -26.08 -14.70 -4.63
CA ASP A 141 -25.24 -15.78 -5.19
C ASP A 141 -24.07 -15.24 -6.02
N PHE A 142 -24.28 -14.10 -6.70
CA PHE A 142 -23.20 -13.36 -7.36
C PHE A 142 -22.12 -12.88 -6.37
N ASP A 143 -22.53 -12.35 -5.22
CA ASP A 143 -21.59 -11.92 -4.17
C ASP A 143 -20.79 -13.13 -3.63
N LYS A 144 -21.47 -14.25 -3.39
CA LYS A 144 -20.86 -15.50 -2.92
C LYS A 144 -19.86 -16.06 -3.94
N LYS A 145 -20.21 -16.06 -5.23
CA LYS A 145 -19.33 -16.51 -6.30
C LYS A 145 -18.09 -15.63 -6.45
N ASN A 146 -18.26 -14.30 -6.38
CA ASN A 146 -17.14 -13.37 -6.41
C ASN A 146 -16.25 -13.50 -5.18
N PHE A 147 -16.84 -13.64 -3.99
CA PHE A 147 -16.09 -13.87 -2.76
C PHE A 147 -15.32 -15.20 -2.81
N MET A 148 -15.94 -16.26 -3.35
CA MET A 148 -15.26 -17.54 -3.59
C MET A 148 -14.05 -17.34 -4.49
N LYS A 149 -14.22 -16.69 -5.66
CA LYS A 149 -13.11 -16.40 -6.57
C LYS A 149 -11.99 -15.62 -5.87
N PHE A 150 -12.34 -14.55 -5.16
CA PHE A 150 -11.40 -13.77 -4.34
C PHE A 150 -10.65 -14.63 -3.31
N SER A 151 -11.35 -15.54 -2.62
CA SER A 151 -10.76 -16.40 -1.58
C SER A 151 -9.75 -17.42 -2.11
N PHE A 152 -9.89 -17.85 -3.37
CA PHE A 152 -8.98 -18.82 -3.99
C PHE A 152 -7.87 -18.16 -4.81
N GLU A 153 -8.09 -16.97 -5.38
CA GLU A 153 -7.12 -16.33 -6.27
C GLU A 153 -6.29 -15.25 -5.56
N ILE A 154 -6.92 -14.40 -4.74
CA ILE A 154 -6.27 -13.18 -4.19
C ILE A 154 -5.93 -13.33 -2.72
N LEU A 155 -6.82 -13.93 -1.92
CA LEU A 155 -6.61 -14.10 -0.49
C LEU A 155 -5.34 -14.91 -0.14
N PRO A 156 -4.94 -15.96 -0.88
CA PRO A 156 -3.68 -16.67 -0.60
C PRO A 156 -2.45 -15.78 -0.81
N LEU A 157 -2.48 -14.88 -1.80
CA LEU A 157 -1.41 -13.90 -2.04
C LEU A 157 -1.31 -12.91 -0.88
N ILE A 158 -2.45 -12.42 -0.38
CA ILE A 158 -2.52 -11.54 0.79
C ILE A 158 -1.93 -12.22 2.03
N VAL A 159 -2.27 -13.50 2.26
CA VAL A 159 -1.74 -14.27 3.41
C VAL A 159 -0.24 -14.46 3.29
N LYS A 160 0.27 -14.82 2.11
CA LYS A 160 1.70 -14.97 1.87
C LYS A 160 2.44 -13.65 2.12
N LEU A 161 1.91 -12.54 1.62
CA LEU A 161 2.49 -11.22 1.81
C LEU A 161 2.44 -10.77 3.27
N TYR A 162 1.35 -11.07 4.00
CA TYR A 162 1.24 -10.80 5.43
C TYR A 162 2.36 -11.45 6.23
N TYR A 163 2.64 -12.74 5.98
CA TYR A 163 3.71 -13.43 6.71
C TYR A 163 5.08 -12.82 6.43
N LYS A 164 5.38 -12.48 5.17
CA LYS A 164 6.62 -11.78 4.80
C LYS A 164 6.73 -10.41 5.46
N ALA A 165 5.67 -9.60 5.39
CA ALA A 165 5.63 -8.28 5.99
C ALA A 165 5.68 -8.31 7.54
N SER A 166 5.34 -9.43 8.16
CA SER A 166 5.43 -9.57 9.62
C SER A 166 6.84 -9.90 10.10
N GLN A 167 7.79 -10.17 9.19
CA GLN A 167 9.17 -10.53 9.52
C GLN A 167 10.11 -9.32 9.56
N HIS A 168 9.69 -8.19 8.99
CA HIS A 168 10.49 -6.97 8.84
C HIS A 168 9.79 -5.80 9.52
N GLU A 169 10.46 -5.14 10.47
CA GLU A 169 9.87 -4.07 11.31
C GLU A 169 9.34 -2.90 10.47
N GLU A 170 10.07 -2.57 9.40
CA GLU A 170 9.76 -1.53 8.42
C GLU A 170 8.42 -1.76 7.72
N THR A 171 7.94 -2.99 7.70
CA THR A 171 6.71 -3.39 6.99
C THR A 171 5.56 -3.77 7.93
N PHE A 172 5.67 -3.52 9.23
CA PHE A 172 4.63 -3.84 10.20
C PHE A 172 3.29 -3.15 9.92
N GLU A 173 3.29 -1.89 9.47
CA GLU A 173 2.04 -1.20 9.11
C GLU A 173 1.33 -1.90 7.93
N ILE A 174 2.10 -2.44 6.98
CA ILE A 174 1.56 -3.26 5.88
C ILE A 174 0.96 -4.55 6.43
N ALA A 175 1.69 -5.25 7.31
CA ALA A 175 1.21 -6.47 7.93
C ALA A 175 -0.12 -6.25 8.67
N GLU A 176 -0.27 -5.16 9.43
CA GLU A 176 -1.51 -4.82 10.12
C GLU A 176 -2.70 -4.63 9.16
N LYS A 177 -2.49 -3.92 8.05
CA LYS A 177 -3.52 -3.69 7.03
C LYS A 177 -3.93 -5.00 6.34
N LEU A 178 -2.97 -5.85 5.99
CA LEU A 178 -3.26 -7.17 5.41
C LEU A 178 -4.00 -8.07 6.40
N LYS A 179 -3.61 -8.07 7.68
CA LYS A 179 -4.30 -8.80 8.75
C LYS A 179 -5.76 -8.35 8.90
N LYS A 180 -6.02 -7.04 8.79
CA LYS A 180 -7.37 -6.49 8.78
C LYS A 180 -8.21 -7.07 7.62
N ILE A 181 -7.65 -7.11 6.42
CA ILE A 181 -8.31 -7.71 5.24
C ILE A 181 -8.63 -9.20 5.46
N ILE A 182 -7.67 -9.97 5.99
CA ILE A 182 -7.86 -11.40 6.32
C ILE A 182 -9.02 -11.56 7.32
N ASN A 183 -9.06 -10.72 8.36
CA ASN A 183 -10.14 -10.75 9.35
C ASN A 183 -11.51 -10.39 8.76
N LEU A 184 -11.58 -9.43 7.83
CA LEU A 184 -12.82 -9.09 7.13
C LEU A 184 -13.30 -10.27 6.27
N ALA A 185 -12.39 -10.91 5.53
CA ALA A 185 -12.72 -12.10 4.74
C ALA A 185 -13.23 -13.25 5.63
N LYS A 186 -12.60 -13.48 6.79
CA LYS A 186 -13.07 -14.47 7.78
C LYS A 186 -14.51 -14.21 8.22
N ARG A 187 -14.86 -12.96 8.53
CA ARG A 187 -16.22 -12.57 8.93
C ARG A 187 -17.25 -12.82 7.81
N ILE A 188 -16.90 -12.54 6.56
CA ILE A 188 -17.77 -12.81 5.40
C ILE A 188 -18.00 -14.32 5.25
N SER A 189 -16.93 -15.12 5.33
CA SER A 189 -17.03 -16.58 5.27
C SER A 189 -17.96 -17.14 6.34
N SER A 190 -17.87 -16.64 7.58
CA SER A 190 -18.77 -17.04 8.66
C SER A 190 -20.24 -16.67 8.36
N ARG A 191 -20.51 -15.48 7.81
CA ARG A 191 -21.88 -15.12 7.37
C ARG A 191 -22.40 -16.07 6.30
N ILE A 192 -21.60 -16.39 5.28
CA ILE A 192 -22.01 -17.30 4.20
C ILE A 192 -22.32 -18.70 4.75
N SER A 193 -21.54 -19.19 5.71
CA SER A 193 -21.78 -20.47 6.35
C SER A 193 -23.07 -20.48 7.17
N ASN A 194 -23.33 -19.42 7.93
CA ASN A 194 -24.54 -19.32 8.76
C ASN A 194 -25.81 -19.21 7.92
N GLU A 195 -25.80 -18.46 6.81
CA GLU A 195 -26.93 -18.41 5.86
C GLU A 195 -27.28 -19.78 5.25
N LYS A 196 -26.29 -20.68 5.11
CA LYS A 196 -26.54 -22.05 4.62
C LYS A 196 -27.15 -22.96 5.69
N GLY A 197 -26.98 -22.64 6.98
CA GLY A 197 -27.57 -23.37 8.10
C GLY A 197 -29.08 -23.12 8.24
N ASP A 198 -29.52 -21.89 8.03
CA ASP A 198 -30.92 -21.49 8.18
C ASP A 198 -31.84 -22.07 7.08
N ASN A 199 -31.30 -22.40 5.91
CA ASN A 199 -32.06 -22.96 4.79
C ASN A 199 -32.29 -24.48 4.87
N LYS A 200 -31.83 -25.18 5.92
CA LYS A 200 -32.12 -26.63 6.11
C LYS A 200 -33.44 -26.92 6.84
N GLY A 201 -34.22 -25.90 7.20
CA GLY A 201 -35.43 -26.03 8.02
C GLY A 201 -36.77 -26.14 7.29
N LEU A 202 -36.83 -26.06 5.96
CA LEU A 202 -38.09 -26.02 5.19
C LEU A 202 -38.12 -27.04 4.06
N HIS A 203 -37.93 -28.32 4.40
CA HIS A 203 -38.45 -29.46 3.64
C HIS A 203 -38.71 -30.60 4.64
N LYS A 204 -39.70 -30.40 5.53
CA LYS A 204 -40.52 -31.53 5.96
C LYS A 204 -41.68 -31.54 4.99
N GLU A 205 -41.62 -32.43 4.00
CA GLU A 205 -42.81 -32.89 3.31
C GLU A 205 -43.74 -33.44 4.40
N GLU A 206 -44.76 -32.64 4.75
CA GLU A 206 -46.00 -33.17 5.27
C GLU A 206 -46.57 -34.06 4.17
N ILE A 207 -46.22 -35.35 4.20
CA ILE A 207 -47.03 -36.38 3.57
C ILE A 207 -48.34 -36.38 4.37
N SER A 208 -49.28 -35.58 3.89
CA SER A 208 -50.67 -35.66 4.28
C SER A 208 -51.19 -37.02 3.85
N GLU A 209 -51.34 -37.94 4.79
CA GLU A 209 -52.35 -38.99 4.66
C GLU A 209 -53.71 -38.29 4.62
N ARG A 210 -54.15 -37.96 3.41
CA ARG A 210 -55.56 -37.73 3.11
C ARG A 210 -56.01 -38.85 2.19
N GLU A 211 -56.98 -39.59 2.72
CA GLU A 211 -57.77 -40.61 2.06
C GLU A 211 -58.32 -40.09 0.73
N ASP A 212 -58.05 -40.79 -0.36
CA ASP A 212 -58.88 -40.78 -1.55
C ASP A 212 -59.36 -42.22 -1.79
N TYR A 213 -60.60 -42.47 -1.36
CA TYR A 213 -61.45 -43.48 -1.96
C TYR A 213 -61.79 -42.99 -3.37
N ASP A 214 -61.33 -43.66 -4.42
CA ASP A 214 -62.25 -44.35 -5.34
C ASP A 214 -61.58 -45.08 -6.53
N VAL A 215 -62.15 -46.26 -6.81
CA VAL A 215 -62.43 -46.84 -8.14
C VAL A 215 -61.41 -47.79 -8.81
N ASN A 216 -61.96 -49.01 -9.01
CA ASN A 216 -61.70 -50.03 -10.03
C ASN A 216 -60.58 -51.06 -9.82
N SER A 217 -60.93 -52.10 -9.04
CA SER A 217 -60.58 -53.46 -9.47
C SER A 217 -61.83 -54.31 -9.65
N ILE A 218 -62.05 -54.65 -10.91
CA ILE A 218 -62.97 -55.66 -11.43
C ILE A 218 -62.85 -56.95 -10.60
N ARG A 219 -63.97 -57.40 -10.02
CA ARG A 219 -64.26 -58.81 -9.80
C ARG A 219 -65.74 -59.09 -10.05
N LEU A 220 -66.00 -59.68 -11.21
CA LEU A 220 -67.18 -60.51 -11.47
C LEU A 220 -67.12 -61.75 -10.59
N SER A 221 -68.21 -62.07 -9.90
CA SER A 221 -68.86 -63.38 -9.98
C SER A 221 -70.12 -63.42 -9.11
N ASP A 222 -71.24 -63.66 -9.80
CA ASP A 222 -72.29 -64.59 -9.43
C ASP A 222 -73.17 -64.33 -8.20
N SER A 223 -74.42 -64.00 -8.51
CA SER A 223 -75.57 -64.91 -8.40
C SER A 223 -76.71 -64.51 -7.45
N LYS A 224 -77.88 -64.37 -8.11
CA LYS A 224 -79.25 -64.77 -7.72
C LYS A 224 -80.06 -63.86 -6.79
N ASP A 225 -81.01 -63.16 -7.43
CA ASP A 225 -82.46 -63.35 -7.30
C ASP A 225 -83.06 -63.56 -5.90
N ASN A 226 -83.87 -62.60 -5.43
CA ASN A 226 -85.33 -62.59 -5.63
C ASN A 226 -86.04 -61.58 -4.69
N ILE A 227 -86.95 -60.81 -5.32
CA ILE A 227 -88.28 -60.28 -4.90
C ILE A 227 -88.51 -60.03 -3.40
#